data_AF-A0A0T6UTP1-F1
#
_entry.id   AF-A0A0T6UTP1-F1
#
_cell.length_a   1.000
_cell.length_b   1.000
_cell.length_c   1.000
_cell.angle_alpha   90.00
_cell.angle_beta   90.00
_cell.angle_gamma   90.00
#
_symmetry.space_group_name_H-M   'P 1'
#
loop_
_entity.id
_entity.type
_entity.pdbx_description
1 polymer ?
#
loop_
_entity_poly.entity_id
_entity_poly.type
_entity_poly.pdbx_seq_one_letter_code
_entity_poly.pdbx_strand_id
1 'polypeptide(L)'
;MNVARRTLLKGAAVSGLSVAALSASGLSMASGLLRDSARPSLALVSGNEAEAAFLLGARNGQSTIQVQRTDLDAAYMQALAAQLASDQPQRIIGLVDDASATLILDLARSAGARVQWVGLHAADSKGSRHELLSADANDSCALRLGHQLSSCGAGFTLREQRQGEQRLNLDLAINAKRADAADQWAATLGHVLASAGRTDAGNAPRISNQNKPLRGHFVSFSIESGRSHNV
;
A
#
# COMPACT_ATOMS: atom_id res chain seq x y z
N MET A 1 -5.79 -30.66 -41.77
CA MET A 1 -5.94 -29.81 -42.97
C MET A 1 -7.37 -29.27 -43.00
N ASN A 2 -7.48 -27.95 -43.19
CA ASN A 2 -8.71 -27.16 -43.39
C ASN A 2 -9.64 -27.75 -44.47
N VAL A 3 -10.94 -27.46 -44.39
CA VAL A 3 -11.68 -26.61 -45.35
C VAL A 3 -13.10 -26.35 -44.84
N ALA A 4 -13.45 -25.06 -44.75
CA ALA A 4 -14.78 -24.51 -44.48
C ALA A 4 -15.67 -24.47 -45.73
N ARG A 5 -17.01 -24.56 -45.58
CA ARG A 5 -18.06 -24.06 -46.51
C ARG A 5 -19.35 -23.78 -45.72
N ARG A 6 -19.71 -22.54 -45.36
CA ARG A 6 -20.47 -21.48 -46.07
C ARG A 6 -21.96 -21.78 -46.37
N THR A 7 -22.83 -21.01 -45.73
CA THR A 7 -24.21 -20.62 -46.14
C THR A 7 -24.52 -19.29 -45.40
N LEU A 8 -24.36 -18.11 -45.99
CA LEU A 8 -25.28 -17.33 -46.87
C LEU A 8 -26.72 -17.19 -46.34
N LEU A 9 -27.04 -15.96 -45.88
CA LEU A 9 -28.34 -15.26 -45.92
C LEU A 9 -28.00 -13.77 -45.68
N LYS A 10 -27.90 -12.88 -46.69
CA LYS A 10 -28.93 -12.15 -47.46
C LYS A 10 -29.97 -11.40 -46.62
N GLY A 11 -29.93 -10.07 -46.73
CA GLY A 11 -30.96 -9.11 -46.30
C GLY A 11 -30.45 -8.16 -45.22
N ALA A 12 -30.64 -6.85 -45.24
CA ALA A 12 -31.31 -5.95 -46.19
C ALA A 12 -30.68 -4.56 -46.01
N ALA A 13 -30.53 -3.82 -47.11
CA ALA A 13 -30.19 -2.41 -47.06
C ALA A 13 -31.45 -1.62 -46.67
N VAL A 14 -31.34 -0.78 -45.64
CA VAL A 14 -32.28 0.33 -45.42
C VAL A 14 -31.43 1.59 -45.29
N SER A 15 -31.36 2.32 -46.39
CA SER A 15 -30.95 3.71 -46.45
C SER A 15 -32.06 4.59 -45.90
N GLY A 16 -31.77 5.46 -44.94
CA GLY A 16 -32.78 6.39 -44.42
C GLY A 16 -32.25 7.41 -43.42
N LEU A 17 -31.86 8.57 -43.98
CA LEU A 17 -32.00 9.92 -43.42
C LEU A 17 -31.08 10.36 -42.27
N SER A 18 -30.21 11.30 -42.64
CA SER A 18 -29.46 12.20 -41.77
C SER A 18 -30.41 13.11 -40.97
N VAL A 19 -30.25 13.12 -39.65
CA VAL A 19 -30.63 14.26 -38.80
C VAL A 19 -29.39 14.68 -38.05
N ALA A 20 -28.84 15.82 -38.43
CA ALA A 20 -27.86 16.53 -37.62
C ALA A 20 -28.58 17.07 -36.37
N ALA A 21 -28.28 16.48 -35.23
CA ALA A 21 -28.51 17.10 -33.93
C ALA A 21 -27.15 17.41 -33.33
N LEU A 22 -26.78 18.69 -33.31
CA LEU A 22 -25.75 19.19 -32.42
C LEU A 22 -26.27 19.04 -30.98
N SER A 23 -25.73 18.11 -30.20
CA SER A 23 -25.62 18.23 -28.74
C SER A 23 -25.03 16.96 -28.12
N ALA A 24 -24.27 17.19 -27.06
CA ALA A 24 -23.66 16.22 -26.14
C ALA A 24 -22.44 15.45 -26.68
N SER A 25 -21.26 16.04 -26.50
CA SER A 25 -20.07 15.28 -26.11
C SER A 25 -20.31 14.66 -24.72
N GLY A 26 -21.20 13.69 -24.65
CA GLY A 26 -21.37 12.80 -23.50
C GLY A 26 -20.31 11.70 -23.61
N LEU A 27 -19.06 12.04 -23.32
CA LEU A 27 -18.08 11.04 -22.93
C LEU A 27 -18.57 10.44 -21.61
N SER A 28 -19.35 9.36 -21.72
CA SER A 28 -19.65 8.49 -20.59
C SER A 28 -18.37 7.77 -20.22
N MET A 29 -17.51 8.45 -19.48
CA MET A 29 -16.51 7.82 -18.65
C MET A 29 -17.29 7.07 -17.56
N ALA A 30 -17.70 5.85 -17.85
CA ALA A 30 -17.97 4.86 -16.81
C ALA A 30 -16.63 4.46 -16.17
N SER A 31 -15.93 5.44 -15.60
CA SER A 31 -14.92 5.18 -14.59
C SER A 31 -15.70 4.63 -13.42
N GLY A 32 -15.56 3.32 -13.19
CA GLY A 32 -16.24 2.63 -12.13
C GLY A 32 -16.24 3.48 -10.88
N LEU A 33 -17.45 3.78 -10.38
CA LEU A 33 -17.68 4.19 -9.01
C LEU A 33 -17.33 3.01 -8.10
N LEU A 34 -16.09 2.52 -8.17
CA LEU A 34 -15.43 1.98 -7.00
C LEU A 34 -15.18 3.20 -6.14
N ARG A 35 -16.22 3.57 -5.38
CA ARG A 35 -16.04 4.28 -4.12
C ARG A 35 -15.00 3.45 -3.39
N ASP A 36 -13.76 3.90 -3.43
CA ASP A 36 -12.70 3.45 -2.53
C ASP A 36 -13.17 3.86 -1.14
N SER A 37 -14.07 3.03 -0.59
CA SER A 37 -14.63 3.21 0.72
C SER A 37 -13.46 2.95 1.62
N ALA A 38 -12.79 4.04 2.04
CA ALA A 38 -11.61 4.00 2.89
C ALA A 38 -11.83 2.93 3.96
N ARG A 39 -11.21 1.77 3.76
CA ARG A 39 -11.41 0.63 4.65
C ARG A 39 -10.94 1.08 6.03
N PRO A 40 -11.66 0.74 7.12
CA PRO A 40 -11.14 0.99 8.45
C PRO A 40 -9.72 0.46 8.53
N SER A 41 -8.79 1.30 8.93
CA SER A 41 -7.39 0.94 9.02
C SER A 41 -6.97 0.81 10.48
N LEU A 42 -6.43 -0.34 10.81
CA LEU A 42 -5.76 -0.59 12.09
C LEU A 42 -4.25 -0.44 11.85
N ALA A 43 -3.59 0.33 12.69
CA ALA A 43 -2.14 0.45 12.74
C ALA A 43 -1.60 -0.34 13.94
N LEU A 44 -0.74 -1.32 13.66
CA LEU A 44 -0.02 -2.11 14.66
C LEU A 44 1.41 -1.57 14.83
N VAL A 45 1.81 -1.28 16.07
CA VAL A 45 3.12 -0.68 16.39
C VAL A 45 3.72 -1.31 17.66
N SER A 46 5.04 -1.44 17.76
CA SER A 46 5.70 -2.13 18.88
C SER A 46 6.47 -1.21 19.85
N GLY A 47 6.14 0.08 19.95
CA GLY A 47 6.82 1.00 20.88
C GLY A 47 8.20 1.45 20.42
N ASN A 48 8.55 1.22 19.15
CA ASN A 48 9.88 1.51 18.61
C ASN A 48 10.11 3.01 18.36
N GLU A 49 11.38 3.42 18.16
CA GLU A 49 11.74 4.84 17.97
C GLU A 49 11.01 5.47 16.76
N ALA A 50 10.65 4.67 15.76
CA ALA A 50 9.98 5.12 14.54
C ALA A 50 8.45 5.23 14.66
N GLU A 51 7.84 4.75 15.76
CA GLU A 51 6.38 4.68 15.96
C GLU A 51 5.71 6.05 15.78
N ALA A 52 6.22 7.08 16.44
CA ALA A 52 5.59 8.39 16.44
C ALA A 52 5.55 9.01 15.04
N ALA A 53 6.67 8.93 14.31
CA ALA A 53 6.77 9.41 12.94
C ALA A 53 5.84 8.60 12.01
N PHE A 54 5.85 7.27 12.13
CA PHE A 54 4.97 6.39 11.38
C PHE A 54 3.50 6.72 11.58
N LEU A 55 3.04 6.84 12.82
CA LEU A 55 1.64 7.15 13.13
C LEU A 55 1.22 8.55 12.67
N LEU A 56 2.12 9.53 12.74
CA LEU A 56 1.88 10.86 12.18
C LEU A 56 1.64 10.78 10.66
N GLY A 57 2.48 10.05 9.95
CA GLY A 57 2.31 9.76 8.54
C GLY A 57 1.00 9.05 8.22
N ALA A 58 0.73 7.97 8.96
CA ALA A 58 -0.45 7.15 8.77
C ALA A 58 -1.74 7.95 8.94
N ARG A 59 -1.87 8.72 10.05
CA ARG A 59 -3.03 9.57 10.31
C ARG A 59 -3.23 10.67 9.28
N ASN A 60 -2.15 11.13 8.65
CA ASN A 60 -2.24 12.06 7.53
C ASN A 60 -2.72 11.37 6.23
N GLY A 61 -2.31 10.12 5.99
CA GLY A 61 -2.79 9.31 4.86
C GLY A 61 -4.25 8.87 5.01
N GLN A 62 -4.72 8.66 6.24
CA GLN A 62 -6.11 8.36 6.57
C GLN A 62 -6.45 8.81 8.00
N SER A 63 -7.46 9.68 8.14
CA SER A 63 -7.81 10.32 9.42
C SER A 63 -8.45 9.39 10.46
N THR A 64 -8.99 8.24 10.04
CA THR A 64 -9.75 7.31 10.90
C THR A 64 -8.97 6.04 11.26
N ILE A 65 -7.66 6.15 11.44
CA ILE A 65 -6.81 5.01 11.85
C ILE A 65 -6.97 4.72 13.34
N GLN A 66 -7.34 3.48 13.66
CA GLN A 66 -7.21 2.93 15.01
C GLN A 66 -5.76 2.49 15.23
N VAL A 67 -5.21 2.73 16.42
CA VAL A 67 -3.84 2.36 16.76
C VAL A 67 -3.85 1.34 17.88
N GLN A 68 -3.13 0.24 17.69
CA GLN A 68 -2.95 -0.78 18.70
C GLN A 68 -1.47 -1.07 18.86
N ARG A 69 -0.99 -1.01 20.11
CA ARG A 69 0.37 -1.41 20.44
C ARG A 69 0.43 -2.93 20.58
N THR A 70 1.46 -3.52 19.99
CA THR A 70 1.74 -4.95 20.09
C THR A 70 2.53 -5.21 21.36
N ASP A 71 1.98 -6.04 22.24
CA ASP A 71 2.59 -6.50 23.49
C ASP A 71 2.92 -8.01 23.48
N LEU A 72 2.68 -8.69 22.34
CA LEU A 72 2.95 -10.11 22.06
C LEU A 72 2.39 -11.09 23.10
N ASP A 73 1.50 -10.63 23.97
CA ASP A 73 0.86 -11.51 24.93
C ASP A 73 -0.19 -12.39 24.25
N ALA A 74 -0.56 -13.49 24.92
CA ALA A 74 -1.49 -14.46 24.36
C ALA A 74 -2.89 -13.86 24.10
N ALA A 75 -3.34 -12.92 24.94
CA ALA A 75 -4.66 -12.31 24.83
C ALA A 75 -4.73 -11.39 23.60
N TYR A 76 -3.69 -10.59 23.39
CA TYR A 76 -3.49 -9.77 22.20
C TYR A 76 -3.48 -10.63 20.94
N MET A 77 -2.69 -11.71 20.92
CA MET A 77 -2.56 -12.56 19.75
C MET A 77 -3.88 -13.27 19.42
N GLN A 78 -4.64 -13.67 20.43
CA GLN A 78 -5.97 -14.24 20.25
C GLN A 78 -6.97 -13.21 19.73
N ALA A 79 -6.95 -11.98 20.24
CA ALA A 79 -7.80 -10.89 19.74
C ALA A 79 -7.48 -10.53 18.28
N LEU A 80 -6.19 -10.46 17.94
CA LEU A 80 -5.74 -10.19 16.57
C LEU A 80 -6.15 -11.32 15.62
N ALA A 81 -5.99 -12.58 16.03
CA ALA A 81 -6.44 -13.73 15.24
C ALA A 81 -7.95 -13.70 14.98
N ALA A 82 -8.76 -13.40 16.00
CA ALA A 82 -10.21 -13.25 15.86
C ALA A 82 -10.58 -12.11 14.90
N GLN A 83 -9.86 -10.99 14.97
CA GLN A 83 -10.05 -9.85 14.07
C GLN A 83 -9.69 -10.18 12.62
N LEU A 84 -8.55 -10.82 12.39
CA LEU A 84 -8.10 -11.27 11.06
C LEU A 84 -9.06 -12.28 10.44
N ALA A 85 -9.66 -13.15 11.25
CA ALA A 85 -10.63 -14.15 10.81
C ALA A 85 -12.04 -13.59 10.61
N SER A 86 -12.31 -12.34 11.00
CA SER A 86 -13.63 -11.72 10.85
C SER A 86 -13.94 -11.46 9.37
N ASP A 87 -15.23 -11.50 9.02
CA ASP A 87 -15.69 -11.18 7.66
C ASP A 87 -15.71 -9.67 7.37
N GLN A 88 -15.36 -8.82 8.34
CA GLN A 88 -15.33 -7.38 8.15
C GLN A 88 -14.11 -6.99 7.31
N PRO A 89 -14.31 -6.36 6.12
CA PRO A 89 -13.20 -5.91 5.30
C PRO A 89 -12.40 -4.85 6.04
N GLN A 90 -11.13 -5.15 6.32
CA GLN A 90 -10.25 -4.23 7.03
C GLN A 90 -8.88 -4.22 6.38
N ARG A 91 -8.20 -3.07 6.49
CA ARG A 91 -6.77 -2.97 6.20
C ARG A 91 -6.01 -2.88 7.52
N ILE A 92 -4.99 -3.70 7.67
CA ILE A 92 -4.10 -3.64 8.82
C ILE A 92 -2.72 -3.26 8.29
N ILE A 93 -2.24 -2.10 8.72
CA ILE A 93 -0.88 -1.64 8.44
C ILE A 93 -0.05 -1.76 9.71
N GLY A 94 1.27 -1.91 9.59
CA GLY A 94 2.11 -1.96 10.78
C GLY A 94 3.52 -1.45 10.56
N LEU A 95 4.13 -1.05 11.67
CA LEU A 95 5.57 -0.83 11.80
C LEU A 95 6.02 -1.38 13.15
N VAL A 96 6.62 -2.56 13.13
CA VAL A 96 6.99 -3.32 14.32
C VAL A 96 8.43 -3.83 14.20
N ASP A 97 8.93 -4.48 15.23
CA ASP A 97 10.20 -5.22 15.21
C ASP A 97 10.06 -6.58 14.48
N ASP A 98 11.20 -7.20 14.17
CA ASP A 98 11.26 -8.45 13.40
C ASP A 98 10.51 -9.62 14.07
N ALA A 99 10.57 -9.72 15.41
CA ALA A 99 9.93 -10.80 16.15
C ALA A 99 8.40 -10.64 16.11
N SER A 100 7.91 -9.44 16.38
CA SER A 100 6.49 -9.11 16.28
C SER A 100 5.94 -9.34 14.87
N ALA A 101 6.66 -8.89 13.84
CA ALA A 101 6.23 -9.06 12.46
C ALA A 101 6.11 -10.52 12.05
N THR A 102 7.05 -11.37 12.50
CA THR A 102 7.02 -12.80 12.18
C THR A 102 5.70 -13.43 12.64
N LEU A 103 5.31 -13.18 13.88
CA LEU A 103 4.08 -13.76 14.44
C LEU A 103 2.81 -13.16 13.82
N ILE A 104 2.77 -11.85 13.59
CA ILE A 104 1.62 -11.18 12.98
C ILE A 104 1.40 -11.67 11.54
N LEU A 105 2.47 -11.78 10.75
CA LEU A 105 2.39 -12.24 9.37
C LEU A 105 2.02 -13.73 9.28
N ASP A 106 2.47 -14.55 10.22
CA ASP A 106 2.06 -15.96 10.30
C ASP A 106 0.57 -16.10 10.63
N LEU A 107 0.09 -15.37 11.65
CA LEU A 107 -1.34 -15.30 11.97
C LEU A 107 -2.17 -14.85 10.77
N ALA A 108 -1.77 -13.77 10.10
CA ALA A 108 -2.47 -13.25 8.93
C ALA A 108 -2.61 -14.31 7.83
N ARG A 109 -1.52 -15.02 7.52
CA ARG A 109 -1.55 -16.11 6.52
C ARG A 109 -2.43 -17.27 6.97
N SER A 110 -2.36 -17.67 8.24
CA SER A 110 -3.20 -18.75 8.79
C SER A 110 -4.70 -18.42 8.75
N ALA A 111 -5.06 -17.14 8.92
CA ALA A 111 -6.43 -16.64 8.84
C ALA A 111 -6.92 -16.46 7.40
N GLY A 112 -6.08 -16.71 6.39
CA GLY A 112 -6.38 -16.49 4.99
C GLY A 112 -6.43 -15.01 4.58
N ALA A 113 -5.89 -14.11 5.41
CA ALA A 113 -5.73 -12.71 5.07
C ALA A 113 -4.68 -12.54 3.96
N ARG A 114 -4.86 -11.53 3.11
CA ARG A 114 -3.96 -11.24 1.99
C ARG A 114 -2.87 -10.28 2.45
N VAL A 115 -1.62 -10.72 2.41
CA VAL A 115 -0.47 -9.85 2.65
C VAL A 115 -0.14 -9.13 1.34
N GLN A 116 -0.45 -7.84 1.26
CA GLN A 116 -0.23 -7.03 0.06
C GLN A 116 1.19 -6.47 -0.02
N TRP A 117 1.77 -6.20 1.15
CA TRP A 117 3.07 -5.58 1.30
C TRP A 117 3.79 -6.14 2.52
N VAL A 118 5.09 -6.40 2.38
CA VAL A 118 6.04 -6.54 3.48
C VAL A 118 7.26 -5.69 3.17
N GLY A 119 7.70 -4.87 4.12
CA GLY A 119 8.90 -4.03 3.99
C GLY A 119 9.86 -4.29 5.14
N LEU A 120 11.12 -4.53 4.83
CA LEU A 120 12.23 -4.55 5.77
C LEU A 120 12.94 -3.19 5.69
N HIS A 121 13.16 -2.58 6.84
CA HIS A 121 13.71 -1.23 6.93
C HIS A 121 14.87 -1.21 7.91
N ALA A 122 15.99 -0.64 7.47
CA ALA A 122 17.12 -0.35 8.33
C ALA A 122 17.43 1.14 8.24
N ALA A 123 17.61 1.80 9.37
CA ALA A 123 18.00 3.21 9.42
C ALA A 123 19.28 3.39 10.24
N ASP A 124 20.17 4.23 9.75
CA ASP A 124 21.39 4.65 10.44
C ASP A 124 21.74 6.12 10.14
N SER A 125 22.91 6.57 10.60
CA SER A 125 23.35 7.96 10.40
C SER A 125 23.61 8.35 8.94
N LYS A 126 23.72 7.40 8.01
CA LYS A 126 23.99 7.63 6.58
C LYS A 126 22.69 7.68 5.76
N GLY A 127 21.60 7.14 6.28
CA GLY A 127 20.31 7.12 5.61
C GLY A 127 19.48 5.89 5.95
N SER A 128 18.48 5.61 5.12
CA SER A 128 17.58 4.48 5.28
C SER A 128 17.70 3.49 4.12
N ARG A 129 17.57 2.20 4.43
CA ARG A 129 17.54 1.11 3.45
C ARG A 129 16.21 0.41 3.56
N HIS A 130 15.57 0.19 2.42
CA HIS A 130 14.24 -0.38 2.34
C HIS A 130 14.25 -1.52 1.32
N GLU A 131 13.87 -2.71 1.77
CA GLU A 131 13.64 -3.87 0.91
C GLU A 131 12.18 -4.26 1.01
N LEU A 132 11.51 -4.31 -0.13
CA LEU A 132 10.07 -4.47 -0.20
C LEU A 132 9.69 -5.73 -0.98
N LEU A 133 8.67 -6.41 -0.50
CA LEU A 133 7.97 -7.47 -1.20
C LEU A 133 6.51 -7.08 -1.38
N SER A 134 6.10 -6.90 -2.63
CA SER A 134 4.73 -6.51 -2.99
C SER A 134 4.02 -7.64 -3.73
N ALA A 135 2.79 -7.94 -3.33
CA ALA A 135 1.95 -8.96 -3.98
C ALA A 135 1.15 -8.39 -5.16
N ASP A 136 0.69 -7.13 -5.07
CA ASP A 136 -0.06 -6.46 -6.13
C ASP A 136 0.80 -5.43 -6.89
N ALA A 137 0.74 -5.43 -8.22
CA ALA A 137 1.44 -4.42 -9.03
C ALA A 137 0.57 -3.22 -9.37
N ASN A 138 -0.73 -3.30 -9.11
CA ASN A 138 -1.61 -2.13 -9.27
C ASN A 138 -1.37 -1.11 -8.16
N ASP A 139 -0.87 -1.55 -7.01
CA ASP A 139 -0.48 -0.65 -5.92
C ASP A 139 0.92 -0.09 -6.16
N SER A 140 0.96 1.18 -6.58
CA SER A 140 2.17 1.97 -6.80
C SER A 140 2.88 2.38 -5.49
N CYS A 141 2.66 1.67 -4.39
CA CYS A 141 3.15 2.03 -3.06
C CYS A 141 4.67 2.17 -3.00
N ALA A 142 5.43 1.26 -3.61
CA ALA A 142 6.90 1.33 -3.62
C ALA A 142 7.41 2.54 -4.41
N LEU A 143 6.83 2.81 -5.58
CA LEU A 143 7.17 3.99 -6.38
C LEU A 143 6.81 5.29 -5.66
N ARG A 144 5.62 5.35 -5.04
CA ARG A 144 5.17 6.49 -4.24
C ARG A 144 6.09 6.73 -3.05
N LEU A 145 6.50 5.67 -2.36
CA LEU A 145 7.49 5.72 -1.29
C LEU A 145 8.81 6.30 -1.81
N GLY A 146 9.37 5.74 -2.88
CA GLY A 146 10.62 6.24 -3.47
C GLY A 146 10.56 7.71 -3.88
N HIS A 147 9.46 8.13 -4.52
CA HIS A 147 9.23 9.52 -4.89
C HIS A 147 9.16 10.44 -3.65
N GLN A 148 8.36 10.07 -2.64
CA GLN A 148 8.22 10.89 -1.44
C GLN A 148 9.54 10.94 -0.63
N LEU A 149 10.27 9.83 -0.50
CA LEU A 149 11.60 9.80 0.11
C LEU A 149 12.58 10.74 -0.61
N SER A 150 12.57 10.74 -1.95
CA SER A 150 13.42 11.62 -2.75
C SER A 150 13.17 13.11 -2.50
N SER A 151 11.92 13.48 -2.17
CA SER A 151 11.52 14.87 -1.89
C SER A 151 12.04 15.39 -0.54
N CYS A 152 12.41 14.48 0.37
CA CYS A 152 12.80 14.81 1.74
C CYS A 152 14.29 15.14 1.85
N GLY A 153 15.11 14.68 0.90
CA GLY A 153 16.53 14.97 0.84
C GLY A 153 17.42 14.10 1.73
N ALA A 154 16.83 13.18 2.51
CA ALA A 154 17.57 12.11 3.17
C ALA A 154 18.12 11.11 2.15
N GLY A 155 19.28 10.53 2.46
CA GLY A 155 19.83 9.45 1.65
C GLY A 155 19.02 8.17 1.86
N PHE A 156 18.72 7.45 0.78
CA PHE A 156 18.06 6.15 0.89
C PHE A 156 18.45 5.18 -0.23
N THR A 157 18.27 3.90 0.04
CA THR A 157 18.18 2.85 -0.99
C THR A 157 16.84 2.14 -0.86
N LEU A 158 16.18 1.89 -1.98
CA LEU A 158 14.88 1.25 -2.06
C LEU A 158 14.91 0.15 -3.12
N ARG A 159 14.65 -1.08 -2.70
CA ARG A 159 14.51 -2.23 -3.58
C ARG A 159 13.13 -2.83 -3.43
N GLU A 160 12.45 -3.10 -4.54
CA GLU A 160 11.18 -3.81 -4.57
C GLU A 160 11.33 -5.10 -5.37
N GLN A 161 10.93 -6.20 -4.77
CA GLN A 161 10.66 -7.46 -5.43
C GLN A 161 9.15 -7.63 -5.58
N ARG A 162 8.69 -7.84 -6.81
CA ARG A 162 7.28 -8.10 -7.10
C ARG A 162 7.07 -9.58 -7.35
N GLN A 163 6.01 -10.15 -6.79
CA GLN A 163 5.63 -11.53 -7.12
C GLN A 163 4.93 -11.57 -8.49
N GLY A 164 5.36 -12.50 -9.36
CA GLY A 164 4.79 -12.74 -10.70
C GLY A 164 5.84 -12.75 -11.83
N GLU A 165 5.65 -13.60 -12.84
CA GLU A 165 6.66 -13.99 -13.85
C GLU A 165 7.12 -12.88 -14.82
N GLN A 166 6.51 -11.70 -14.82
CA GLN A 166 6.77 -10.64 -15.81
C GLN A 166 6.78 -9.22 -15.20
N ARG A 167 7.44 -9.03 -14.05
CA ARG A 167 7.47 -7.70 -13.40
C ARG A 167 8.90 -7.24 -13.18
N LEU A 168 9.16 -5.98 -13.58
CA LEU A 168 10.43 -5.31 -13.35
C LEU A 168 10.56 -4.99 -11.86
N ASN A 169 11.69 -5.39 -11.27
CA ASN A 169 12.07 -4.97 -9.93
C ASN A 169 12.35 -3.46 -9.93
N LEU A 170 12.05 -2.79 -8.82
CA LEU A 170 12.43 -1.40 -8.59
C LEU A 170 13.75 -1.37 -7.83
N ASP A 171 14.74 -0.61 -8.30
CA ASP A 171 15.94 -0.26 -7.54
C ASP A 171 16.18 1.25 -7.65
N LEU A 172 16.13 1.95 -6.52
CA LEU A 172 16.35 3.39 -6.41
C LEU A 172 17.39 3.65 -5.32
N ALA A 173 18.36 4.50 -5.62
CA ALA A 173 19.34 4.96 -4.65
C ALA A 173 19.55 6.47 -4.79
N ILE A 174 19.47 7.18 -3.67
CA ILE A 174 19.69 8.62 -3.61
C ILE A 174 20.64 8.92 -2.46
N ASN A 175 21.68 9.71 -2.76
CA ASN A 175 22.61 10.21 -1.74
C ASN A 175 21.96 11.34 -0.94
N ALA A 176 22.28 11.41 0.35
CA ALA A 176 21.78 12.46 1.23
C ALA A 176 22.18 13.85 0.71
N LYS A 177 21.18 14.72 0.55
CA LYS A 177 21.37 16.16 0.32
C LYS A 177 21.27 16.96 1.61
N ARG A 178 20.59 16.40 2.62
CA ARG A 178 20.40 16.98 3.94
C ARG A 178 20.51 15.90 5.01
N ALA A 179 21.29 16.16 6.06
CA ALA A 179 21.53 15.22 7.14
C ALA A 179 20.37 15.16 8.17
N ASP A 180 19.51 16.18 8.19
CA ASP A 180 18.43 16.34 9.17
C ASP A 180 17.13 15.62 8.77
N ALA A 181 17.01 15.16 7.54
CA ALA A 181 15.82 14.47 7.04
C ALA A 181 15.79 12.95 7.36
N ALA A 182 16.77 12.44 8.13
CA ALA A 182 16.98 11.01 8.35
C ALA A 182 15.76 10.28 8.93
N ASP A 183 14.89 10.99 9.67
CA ASP A 183 13.77 10.37 10.38
C ASP A 183 12.47 10.35 9.54
N GLN A 184 12.47 11.08 8.43
CA GLN A 184 11.28 11.34 7.63
C GLN A 184 10.74 10.07 6.96
N TRP A 185 11.58 9.04 6.77
CA TRP A 185 11.19 7.82 6.08
C TRP A 185 10.01 7.12 6.77
N ALA A 186 9.95 7.13 8.10
CA ALA A 186 8.90 6.44 8.85
C ALA A 186 7.54 7.12 8.65
N ALA A 187 7.51 8.45 8.67
CA ALA A 187 6.29 9.21 8.36
C ALA A 187 5.87 9.04 6.90
N THR A 188 6.83 9.02 5.97
CA THR A 188 6.55 8.74 4.57
C THR A 188 5.95 7.35 4.39
N LEU A 189 6.52 6.33 5.03
CA LEU A 189 6.03 4.96 4.98
C LEU A 189 4.60 4.84 5.54
N GLY A 190 4.34 5.41 6.73
CA GLY A 190 3.01 5.39 7.33
C GLY A 190 1.96 6.04 6.43
N HIS A 191 2.30 7.18 5.83
CA HIS A 191 1.42 7.87 4.88
C HIS A 191 1.13 7.04 3.63
N VAL A 192 2.17 6.43 3.03
CA VAL A 192 2.03 5.58 1.83
C VAL A 192 1.14 4.38 2.12
N LEU A 193 1.37 3.67 3.22
CA LEU A 193 0.58 2.48 3.58
C LEU A 193 -0.88 2.82 3.91
N ALA A 194 -1.12 3.91 4.64
CA ALA A 194 -2.46 4.38 4.96
C ALA A 194 -3.23 4.90 3.74
N SER A 195 -2.54 5.41 2.72
CA SER A 195 -3.13 5.95 1.51
C SER A 195 -3.10 4.99 0.31
N ALA A 196 -2.74 3.73 0.51
CA ALA A 196 -2.75 2.70 -0.52
C ALA A 196 -4.15 2.58 -1.15
N GLY A 197 -4.24 2.35 -2.47
CA GLY A 197 -5.50 2.40 -3.22
C GLY A 197 -6.07 3.80 -3.52
N ARG A 198 -5.64 4.85 -2.82
CA ARG A 198 -6.10 6.23 -3.07
C ARG A 198 -5.27 6.92 -4.15
N THR A 199 -5.96 7.67 -5.02
CA THR A 199 -5.35 8.46 -6.12
C THR A 199 -5.15 9.94 -5.76
N ASP A 200 -5.80 10.43 -4.70
CA ASP A 200 -5.80 11.82 -4.25
C ASP A 200 -4.86 12.07 -3.05
N ALA A 201 -4.05 11.09 -2.69
CA ALA A 201 -3.15 11.19 -1.55
C ALA A 201 -2.04 12.20 -1.83
N GLY A 202 -1.94 13.23 -0.97
CA GLY A 202 -0.90 14.24 -1.04
C GLY A 202 0.49 13.73 -0.65
N ASN A 203 1.36 14.64 -0.22
CA ASN A 203 2.66 14.25 0.32
C ASN A 203 2.57 13.95 1.82
N ALA A 204 3.44 13.05 2.28
CA ALA A 204 3.60 12.78 3.70
C ALA A 204 3.90 14.05 4.51
N PRO A 205 3.42 14.13 5.77
CA PRO A 205 3.69 15.28 6.62
C PRO A 205 5.18 15.35 6.92
N ARG A 206 5.72 16.58 6.92
CA ARG A 206 7.10 16.80 7.37
C ARG A 206 7.17 16.70 8.89
N ILE A 207 8.10 15.89 9.38
CA ILE A 207 8.37 15.83 10.81
C ILE A 207 9.37 16.93 11.18
N SER A 208 9.08 17.66 12.25
CA SER A 208 10.03 18.60 12.82
C SER A 208 11.21 17.82 13.40
N ASN A 209 12.44 18.25 13.15
CA ASN A 209 13.68 17.65 13.66
C ASN A 209 13.57 17.33 15.16
N GLN A 210 13.24 16.10 15.52
CA GLN A 210 13.28 15.64 16.90
C GLN A 210 14.59 14.92 17.13
N ASN A 211 15.64 15.70 17.39
CA ASN A 211 16.88 15.45 18.15
C ASN A 211 17.57 14.06 18.25
N LYS A 212 17.18 13.02 17.53
CA LYS A 212 17.94 11.77 17.46
C LYS A 212 17.59 11.00 16.18
N PRO A 213 18.57 10.71 15.30
CA PRO A 213 18.31 9.93 14.10
C PRO A 213 17.77 8.55 14.48
N LEU A 214 16.68 8.13 13.83
CA LEU A 214 16.09 6.80 13.93
C LEU A 214 17.15 5.77 13.58
N ARG A 215 17.38 4.82 14.49
CA ARG A 215 18.31 3.72 14.25
C ARG A 215 17.65 2.38 14.55
N GLY A 216 18.01 1.38 13.75
CA GLY A 216 17.61 0.00 13.98
C GLY A 216 16.94 -0.63 12.77
N HIS A 217 16.29 -1.76 13.05
CA HIS A 217 15.59 -2.59 12.08
C HIS A 217 14.09 -2.57 12.38
N PHE A 218 13.30 -2.45 11.34
CA PHE A 218 11.85 -2.36 11.44
C PHE A 218 11.23 -3.14 10.29
N VAL A 219 10.09 -3.76 10.57
CA VAL A 219 9.28 -4.43 9.57
C VAL A 219 7.96 -3.69 9.44
N SER A 220 7.61 -3.36 8.20
CA SER A 220 6.28 -2.90 7.86
C SER A 220 5.51 -3.94 7.07
N PHE A 221 4.18 -3.85 7.15
CA PHE A 221 3.29 -4.69 6.37
C PHE A 221 2.00 -3.96 6.05
N SER A 222 1.32 -4.43 5.00
CA SER A 222 -0.08 -4.13 4.71
C SER A 222 -0.81 -5.45 4.48
N ILE A 223 -1.84 -5.69 5.28
CA ILE A 223 -2.64 -6.90 5.28
C ILE A 223 -4.08 -6.49 5.00
N GLU A 224 -4.74 -7.23 4.11
CA GLU A 224 -6.16 -7.11 3.87
C GLU A 224 -6.87 -8.34 4.44
N SER A 225 -7.79 -8.10 5.37
CA SER A 225 -8.67 -9.11 5.95
C SER A 225 -10.11 -8.93 5.45
N GLY A 226 -10.93 -9.95 5.67
CA GLY A 226 -12.32 -10.05 5.19
C GLY A 226 -12.43 -10.87 3.90
N ARG A 227 -13.39 -11.81 3.86
CA ARG A 227 -13.62 -12.68 2.70
C ARG A 227 -14.19 -11.87 1.54
N SER A 228 -13.41 -11.75 0.46
CA SER A 228 -13.94 -11.36 -0.84
C SER A 228 -14.78 -12.53 -1.37
N HIS A 229 -16.11 -12.41 -1.24
CA HIS A 229 -17.04 -13.30 -1.93
C HIS A 229 -16.94 -13.01 -3.43
N ASN A 230 -16.01 -13.65 -4.11
CA ASN A 230 -16.17 -13.90 -5.55
C ASN A 230 -17.03 -15.15 -5.67
N VAL A 231 -18.34 -14.92 -5.87
CA VAL A 231 -19.26 -15.89 -6.44
C VAL A 231 -19.32 -15.64 -7.94
#